data_AF-A0AAV2H8D5-F1
#
_entry.id   AF-A0AAV2H8D5-F1
#
_cell.length_a   1.000
_cell.length_b   1.000
_cell.length_c   1.000
_cell.angle_alpha   90.00
_cell.angle_beta   90.00
_cell.angle_gamma   90.00
#
_symmetry.space_group_name_H-M   'P 1'
#
loop_
_entity.id
_entity.type
_entity.pdbx_description
1 polymer ?
#
loop_
_entity_poly.entity_id
_entity_poly.type
_entity_poly.pdbx_seq_one_letter_code
_entity_poly.pdbx_strand_id
1 'polypeptide(L)'
;MEVEDESFVVETVEIIKRPGQTLGFYIREGNGFDRPDGVFISRIQMGTVAQSNGLLHVGDEIVTVNNVKVGNMSLDDVVILMSIPKKLVLTIR
;
A
#
# COMPACT_ATOMS: atom_id res chain seq x y z
N MET A 1 -15.05 9.98 20.87
CA MET A 1 -15.65 8.72 20.39
C MET A 1 -14.77 8.31 19.24
N GLU A 2 -13.74 7.49 19.51
CA GLU A 2 -12.99 6.86 18.43
C GLU A 2 -13.97 5.89 17.79
N VAL A 3 -14.36 6.19 16.56
CA VAL A 3 -15.21 5.28 15.78
C VAL A 3 -14.31 4.09 15.50
N GLU A 4 -14.56 2.97 16.19
CA GLU A 4 -13.96 1.68 15.86
C GLU A 4 -14.34 1.38 14.41
N ASP A 5 -13.33 1.45 13.57
CA ASP A 5 -13.37 1.27 12.12
C ASP A 5 -14.19 0.03 11.78
N GLU A 6 -15.19 0.24 10.89
CA GLU A 6 -16.05 -0.81 10.36
C GLU A 6 -15.19 -2.01 9.95
N SER A 7 -15.70 -3.22 10.17
CA SER A 7 -14.98 -4.48 10.00
C SER A 7 -14.49 -4.69 8.55
N PHE A 8 -13.40 -4.04 8.16
CA PHE A 8 -12.70 -4.33 6.93
C PHE A 8 -11.81 -5.55 7.16
N VAL A 9 -11.80 -6.46 6.20
CA VAL A 9 -10.86 -7.59 6.24
C VAL A 9 -9.49 -7.03 5.97
N VAL A 10 -8.71 -6.87 7.04
CA VAL A 10 -7.35 -6.36 6.96
C VAL A 10 -6.41 -7.50 6.57
N GLU A 11 -5.71 -7.36 5.44
CA GLU A 11 -4.73 -8.34 4.96
C GLU A 11 -3.30 -7.81 5.13
N THR A 12 -2.37 -8.70 5.49
CA THR A 12 -0.94 -8.37 5.59
C THR A 12 -0.17 -8.97 4.43
N VAL A 13 0.51 -8.12 3.66
CA VAL A 13 1.29 -8.51 2.50
C VAL A 13 2.77 -8.26 2.75
N GLU A 14 3.60 -9.30 2.60
CA GLU A 14 5.05 -9.17 2.70
C GLU A 14 5.72 -9.20 1.32
N ILE A 15 6.60 -8.22 1.07
CA ILE A 15 7.37 -8.09 -0.17
C ILE A 15 8.85 -8.00 0.17
N ILE A 16 9.65 -8.89 -0.41
CA ILE A 16 11.11 -8.86 -0.30
C ILE A 16 11.71 -8.29 -1.59
N LYS A 17 12.25 -7.08 -1.53
CA LYS A 17 12.90 -6.43 -2.68
C LYS A 17 14.26 -7.05 -2.98
N ARG A 18 14.48 -7.37 -4.25
CA ARG A 18 15.82 -7.65 -4.79
C ARG A 18 16.51 -6.35 -5.20
N PRO A 19 17.86 -6.29 -5.21
CA PRO A 19 18.57 -5.13 -5.74
C PRO A 19 18.12 -4.81 -7.17
N GLY A 20 17.78 -3.54 -7.43
CA GLY A 20 17.29 -3.08 -8.74
C GLY A 20 15.85 -3.46 -9.11
N GLN A 21 15.14 -4.19 -8.24
CA GLN A 21 13.74 -4.57 -8.48
C GLN A 21 12.78 -3.43 -8.10
N THR A 22 11.83 -3.14 -8.98
CA THR A 22 10.69 -2.26 -8.68
C THR A 22 9.62 -3.02 -7.89
N LEU A 23 8.82 -2.31 -7.10
CA LEU A 23 7.72 -2.93 -6.33
C LEU A 23 6.63 -3.51 -7.24
N GLY A 24 6.45 -2.95 -8.44
CA GLY A 24 5.49 -3.45 -9.43
C GLY A 24 4.05 -3.01 -9.19
N PHE A 25 3.83 -2.02 -8.35
CA PHE A 25 2.54 -1.34 -8.19
C PHE A 25 2.75 0.17 -8.02
N TYR A 26 1.68 0.93 -8.20
CA TYR A 26 1.64 2.38 -8.09
C TYR A 26 0.61 2.77 -7.04
N ILE A 27 0.92 3.84 -6.31
CA ILE A 27 0.05 4.40 -5.27
C ILE A 27 -0.45 5.77 -5.67
N ARG A 28 -1.56 6.20 -5.07
CA ARG A 28 -2.12 7.54 -5.18
C ARG A 28 -2.70 7.98 -3.85
N GLU A 29 -2.87 9.28 -3.69
CA GLU A 29 -3.65 9.85 -2.61
C GLU A 29 -5.15 9.79 -2.96
N GLY A 30 -5.96 9.42 -1.98
CA GLY A 30 -7.41 9.26 -2.13
C GLY A 30 -7.85 8.08 -3.00
N ASN A 31 -9.12 7.70 -2.88
CA ASN A 31 -9.70 6.60 -3.65
C ASN A 31 -10.08 7.03 -5.09
N GLY A 32 -9.86 8.29 -5.45
CA GLY A 32 -10.18 8.89 -6.74
C GLY A 32 -11.67 8.95 -7.09
N PHE A 33 -12.56 8.82 -6.10
CA PHE A 33 -13.99 8.98 -6.24
C PHE A 33 -14.51 10.05 -5.28
N ASP A 34 -14.60 9.73 -3.99
CA ASP A 34 -15.24 10.54 -2.96
C ASP A 34 -14.39 10.71 -1.69
N ARG A 35 -13.36 9.87 -1.51
CA ARG A 35 -12.45 9.92 -0.38
C ARG A 35 -11.12 10.55 -0.78
N PRO A 36 -10.83 11.80 -0.37
CA PRO A 36 -9.62 12.51 -0.74
C PRO A 36 -8.40 12.09 0.10
N ASP A 37 -8.61 11.56 1.31
CA ASP A 37 -7.56 11.09 2.22
C ASP A 37 -7.18 9.63 1.99
N GLY A 38 -6.04 9.22 2.54
CA GLY A 38 -5.54 7.84 2.47
C GLY A 38 -4.68 7.53 1.24
N VAL A 39 -4.06 6.37 1.25
CA VAL A 39 -3.14 5.92 0.20
C VAL A 39 -3.66 4.66 -0.45
N PHE A 40 -3.86 4.68 -1.76
CA PHE A 40 -4.52 3.58 -2.48
C PHE A 40 -3.65 3.06 -3.61
N ILE A 41 -3.76 1.76 -3.89
CA ILE A 41 -3.14 1.16 -5.06
C ILE A 41 -3.92 1.58 -6.30
N SER A 42 -3.27 2.35 -7.18
CA SER A 42 -3.87 2.86 -8.41
C SER A 42 -3.66 1.94 -9.60
N ARG A 43 -2.57 1.17 -9.60
CA ARG A 43 -2.20 0.29 -10.71
C ARG A 43 -1.25 -0.80 -10.25
N ILE A 44 -1.36 -1.98 -10.87
CA ILE A 44 -0.38 -3.07 -10.76
C ILE A 44 0.28 -3.28 -12.13
N GLN A 45 1.60 -3.39 -12.13
CA GLN A 45 2.41 -3.59 -13.33
C GLN A 45 2.39 -5.06 -13.72
N MET A 46 2.10 -5.33 -15.00
CA MET A 46 2.10 -6.69 -15.53
C MET A 46 3.49 -7.32 -15.51
N GLY A 47 3.55 -8.63 -15.26
CA GLY A 47 4.78 -9.41 -15.22
C GLY A 47 5.61 -9.18 -13.95
N THR A 48 5.07 -8.52 -12.94
CA THR A 48 5.77 -8.28 -11.66
C THR A 48 5.35 -9.27 -10.58
N VAL A 49 6.15 -9.30 -9.50
CA VAL A 49 5.84 -10.14 -8.33
C VAL A 49 4.51 -9.73 -7.69
N ALA A 50 4.22 -8.42 -7.65
CA ALA A 50 2.95 -7.89 -7.14
C ALA A 50 1.73 -8.38 -7.93
N GLN A 51 1.86 -8.62 -9.24
CA GLN A 51 0.78 -9.21 -10.03
C GLN A 51 0.68 -10.72 -9.79
N SER A 52 1.81 -11.42 -9.82
CA SER A 52 1.83 -12.89 -9.81
C SER A 52 1.47 -13.53 -8.48
N ASN A 53 1.71 -12.85 -7.36
CA ASN A 53 1.29 -13.36 -6.05
C ASN A 53 -0.21 -13.13 -5.78
N GLY A 54 -0.87 -12.23 -6.50
CA GLY A 54 -2.30 -11.92 -6.35
C GLY A 54 -2.69 -11.34 -4.99
N LEU A 55 -1.72 -10.85 -4.20
CA LEU A 55 -1.95 -10.34 -2.84
C LEU A 55 -2.32 -8.86 -2.81
N LEU A 56 -2.08 -8.15 -3.92
CA LEU A 56 -2.42 -6.73 -4.07
C LEU A 56 -3.42 -6.59 -5.22
N HIS A 57 -4.38 -5.70 -5.06
CA HIS A 57 -5.37 -5.34 -6.06
C HIS A 57 -5.45 -3.82 -6.22
N VAL A 58 -5.93 -3.39 -7.39
CA VAL A 58 -6.24 -1.98 -7.62
C VAL A 58 -7.47 -1.62 -6.80
N GLY A 59 -7.37 -0.54 -6.02
CA GLY A 59 -8.42 -0.12 -5.09
C GLY A 59 -8.10 -0.38 -3.63
N ASP A 60 -7.16 -1.28 -3.32
CA ASP A 60 -6.74 -1.56 -1.94
C ASP A 60 -6.19 -0.29 -1.29
N GLU A 61 -6.58 -0.05 -0.03
CA GLU A 61 -6.00 1.02 0.76
C GLU A 61 -4.82 0.50 1.58
N ILE A 62 -3.68 1.17 1.48
CA ILE A 62 -2.52 0.90 2.31
C ILE A 62 -2.70 1.63 3.64
N VAL A 63 -2.99 0.87 4.69
CA VAL A 63 -3.21 1.38 6.05
C VAL A 63 -1.88 1.56 6.77
N THR A 64 -0.98 0.59 6.65
CA THR A 64 0.36 0.66 7.25
C THR A 64 1.47 0.19 6.32
N VAL A 65 2.65 0.79 6.53
CA VAL A 65 3.91 0.40 5.91
C VAL A 65 4.91 0.11 7.02
N ASN A 66 5.36 -1.14 7.15
CA ASN A 66 6.27 -1.59 8.20
C ASN A 66 5.82 -1.17 9.61
N ASN A 67 4.53 -1.36 9.91
CA ASN A 67 3.87 -0.97 11.17
C ASN A 67 3.72 0.55 11.40
N VAL A 68 4.03 1.39 10.41
CA VAL A 68 3.78 2.84 10.45
C VAL A 68 2.45 3.12 9.74
N LYS A 69 1.50 3.75 10.43
CA LYS A 69 0.24 4.19 9.81
C LYS A 69 0.51 5.31 8.80
N VAL A 70 -0.01 5.18 7.59
CA VAL A 70 0.26 6.11 6.48
C VAL A 70 -0.92 6.96 6.04
N GLY A 71 -2.12 6.74 6.58
CA GLY A 71 -3.35 7.41 6.11
C GLY A 71 -3.35 8.95 6.15
N ASN A 72 -2.52 9.55 7.00
CA ASN A 72 -2.37 11.02 7.13
C ASN A 72 -0.98 11.52 6.70
N MET A 73 -0.16 10.68 6.07
CA MET A 73 1.17 11.05 5.60
C MET A 73 1.11 11.57 4.17
N SER A 74 2.06 12.43 3.79
CA SER A 74 2.19 12.86 2.40
C SER A 74 2.59 11.67 1.52
N LEU A 75 2.17 11.69 0.24
CA LEU A 75 2.52 10.61 -0.69
C LEU A 75 4.05 10.43 -0.81
N ASP A 76 4.81 11.52 -0.77
CA ASP A 76 6.27 11.50 -0.84
C ASP A 76 6.90 10.77 0.37
N ASP A 77 6.41 11.04 1.58
CA ASP A 77 6.90 10.34 2.79
C ASP A 77 6.62 8.84 2.72
N VAL A 78 5.44 8.47 2.20
CA VAL A 78 5.05 7.08 2.03
C VAL A 78 5.92 6.39 0.99
N VAL A 79 6.24 7.06 -0.12
CA VAL A 79 7.17 6.55 -1.13
C VAL A 79 8.55 6.32 -0.52
N ILE A 80 9.04 7.23 0.33
CA ILE A 80 10.32 7.08 1.04
C ILE A 80 10.28 5.85 1.98
N LEU A 81 9.22 5.71 2.78
CA LEU A 81 9.01 4.55 3.66
C LEU A 81 9.00 3.22 2.91
N MET A 82 8.42 3.18 1.71
CA MET A 82 8.39 1.99 0.86
C MET A 82 9.74 1.72 0.18
N SER A 83 10.52 2.76 -0.11
CA SER A 83 11.74 2.67 -0.93
C SER A 83 12.97 2.21 -0.15
N ILE A 84 13.13 2.64 1.10
CA ILE A 84 14.32 2.36 1.93
C ILE A 84 14.46 0.87 2.34
N PRO A 85 13.45 0.22 2.94
CA PRO A 85 13.64 -1.06 3.62
C PRO A 85 13.63 -2.24 2.65
N LYS A 86 14.52 -3.23 2.81
CA LYS A 86 14.54 -4.41 1.92
C LYS A 86 13.27 -5.27 2.03
N LYS A 87 12.79 -5.48 3.26
CA LYS A 87 11.52 -6.14 3.56
C LYS A 87 10.46 -5.06 3.73
N LEU A 88 9.38 -5.16 2.96
CA LEU A 88 8.22 -4.30 3.04
C LEU A 88 7.05 -5.14 3.55
N VAL A 89 6.45 -4.73 4.65
CA VAL A 89 5.23 -5.31 5.20
C VAL A 89 4.14 -4.26 5.04
N LEU A 90 3.12 -4.59 4.25
CA LEU A 90 1.98 -3.72 4.00
C LEU A 90 0.77 -4.29 4.73
N THR A 91 0.00 -3.42 5.34
CA THR A 91 -1.34 -3.75 5.82
C THR A 91 -2.33 -3.07 4.89
N ILE A 92 -3.17 -3.86 4.24
CA ILE A 92 -4.16 -3.38 3.28
C ILE A 92 -5.58 -3.67 3.77
N ARG A 93 -6.55 -2.89 3.30
CA ARG A 93 -7.98 -3.12 3.50
C ARG A 93 -8.78 -2.79 2.24
#